data_AF-A0A937I090-F1
#
_entry.id   AF-A0A937I090-F1
#
_cell.length_a   1.000
_cell.length_b   1.000
_cell.length_c   1.000
_cell.angle_alpha   90.00
_cell.angle_beta   90.00
_cell.angle_gamma   90.00
#
_symmetry.space_group_name_H-M   'P 1'
#
loop_
_entity.id
_entity.type
_entity.pdbx_description
1 polymer ?
#
loop_
_entity_poly.entity_id
_entity_poly.type
_entity_poly.pdbx_seq_one_letter_code
_entity_poly.pdbx_strand_id
1 'polypeptide(L)'
;MQFALIEQALQAPVMDAVIALTERFQDLEAKPSAMVFTFLRGIDQSLAIGYSEELSSIQSDFEARGFQLVEARRGTRREERLLLLTLKEIGLQSIYNDNYFEANATVIRHLKQLGWPMGDLHANHPRKRQGKRTDHLVEDN
;
A
#
# COMPACT_ATOMS: atom_id res chain seq x y z
N MET A 1 45.41 2.84 -0.67
CA MET A 1 44.87 4.11 -0.11
C MET A 1 43.41 4.36 -0.47
N GLN A 2 42.96 4.09 -1.70
CA GLN A 2 41.55 4.34 -2.11
C GLN A 2 40.51 3.44 -1.41
N PHE A 3 40.87 2.18 -1.12
CA PHE A 3 39.98 1.23 -0.46
C PHE A 3 39.65 1.62 0.99
N ALA A 4 40.64 2.05 1.78
CA ALA A 4 40.43 2.49 3.17
C ALA A 4 39.50 3.71 3.28
N LEU A 5 39.56 4.63 2.30
CA LEU A 5 38.65 5.78 2.23
C LEU A 5 37.22 5.35 1.91
N ILE A 6 37.05 4.35 1.04
CA ILE A 6 35.73 3.76 0.74
C ILE A 6 35.17 3.05 1.97
N GLU A 7 35.97 2.24 2.66
CA GLU A 7 35.55 1.57 3.90
C GLU A 7 35.12 2.58 4.96
N GLN A 8 35.89 3.65 5.16
CA GLN A 8 35.54 4.70 6.09
C GLN A 8 34.25 5.45 5.71
N ALA A 9 34.05 5.73 4.42
CA ALA A 9 32.83 6.37 3.93
C ALA A 9 31.60 5.46 4.07
N LEU A 10 31.77 4.15 3.96
CA LEU A 10 30.70 3.17 4.10
C LEU A 10 30.33 2.86 5.56
N GLN A 11 31.19 3.16 6.54
CA GLN A 11 30.91 2.87 7.95
C GLN A 11 29.60 3.51 8.43
N ALA A 12 29.39 4.80 8.17
CA ALA A 12 28.18 5.51 8.58
C ALA A 12 26.90 4.95 7.94
N PRO A 13 26.77 4.83 6.61
CA PRO A 13 25.54 4.31 6.00
C PRO A 13 25.28 2.84 6.34
N VAL A 14 26.33 2.02 6.54
CA VAL A 14 26.16 0.64 7.01
C VAL A 14 25.62 0.62 8.44
N MET A 15 26.17 1.45 9.33
CA MET A 15 25.71 1.53 10.72
C MET A 15 24.25 2.00 10.78
N ASP A 16 23.88 3.02 10.01
CA ASP A 16 22.50 3.51 9.92
C ASP A 16 21.53 2.42 9.41
N ALA A 17 21.94 1.64 8.42
CA ALA A 17 21.15 0.53 7.91
C ALA A 17 20.95 -0.58 8.96
N VAL A 18 22.00 -0.91 9.71
CA VAL A 18 21.94 -1.89 10.82
C VAL A 18 21.01 -1.38 11.91
N ILE A 19 21.15 -0.12 12.34
CA ILE A 19 20.27 0.50 13.34
C ILE A 19 18.82 0.41 12.88
N ALA A 20 18.51 0.87 11.68
CA ALA A 20 17.15 0.86 11.14
C ALA A 20 16.55 -0.55 11.10
N LEU A 21 17.36 -1.55 10.75
CA LEU A 21 16.93 -2.95 10.74
C LEU A 21 16.65 -3.45 12.17
N THR A 22 17.55 -3.19 13.11
CA THR A 22 17.37 -3.61 14.52
C THR A 22 16.17 -2.95 15.19
N GLU A 23 15.97 -1.64 14.98
CA GLU A 23 14.82 -0.91 15.50
C GLU A 23 13.50 -1.46 14.93
N ARG A 24 13.49 -1.79 13.63
CA ARG A 24 12.34 -2.42 12.99
C ARG A 24 12.00 -3.75 13.64
N PHE A 25 12.99 -4.60 13.91
CA PHE A 25 12.75 -5.89 14.57
C PHE A 25 12.19 -5.70 15.97
N GLN A 26 12.78 -4.82 16.77
CA GLN A 26 12.33 -4.53 18.14
C GLN A 26 10.90 -3.98 18.19
N ASP A 27 10.54 -3.03 17.30
CA ASP A 27 9.18 -2.47 17.24
C ASP A 27 8.16 -3.54 16.86
N LEU A 28 8.50 -4.40 15.89
CA LEU A 28 7.63 -5.51 15.50
C LEU A 28 7.50 -6.56 16.59
N GLU A 29 8.55 -6.86 17.36
CA GLU A 29 8.47 -7.75 18.52
C GLU A 29 7.53 -7.19 19.60
N ALA A 30 7.62 -5.88 19.86
CA ALA A 30 6.73 -5.19 20.79
C ALA A 30 5.26 -5.15 20.29
N LYS A 31 5.06 -5.11 18.97
CA LYS A 31 3.74 -5.00 18.32
C LYS A 31 3.55 -6.11 17.28
N PRO A 32 3.25 -7.34 17.72
CA PRO A 32 3.22 -8.50 16.81
C PRO A 32 2.12 -8.42 15.75
N SER A 33 1.02 -7.72 16.05
CA SER A 33 -0.13 -7.52 15.16
C SER A 33 -0.03 -6.27 14.29
N ALA A 34 1.07 -5.52 14.38
CA ALA A 34 1.26 -4.30 13.61
C ALA A 34 1.41 -4.58 12.11
N MET A 35 0.56 -3.94 11.33
CA MET A 35 0.44 -4.15 9.90
C MET A 35 0.50 -2.82 9.16
N VAL A 36 1.18 -2.82 8.02
CA VAL A 36 0.93 -1.87 6.95
C VAL A 36 -0.04 -2.49 5.96
N PHE A 37 -0.90 -1.67 5.37
CA PHE A 37 -2.01 -2.15 4.56
C PHE A 37 -2.29 -1.27 3.35
N THR A 38 -3.03 -1.85 2.41
CA THR A 38 -3.65 -1.16 1.28
C THR A 38 -5.10 -1.61 1.16
N PHE A 39 -6.01 -0.65 1.10
CA PHE A 39 -7.39 -0.83 0.71
C PHE A 39 -7.65 -0.16 -0.64
N LEU A 40 -8.61 -0.71 -1.40
CA LEU A 40 -9.08 -0.15 -2.66
C LEU A 40 -10.59 0.07 -2.60
N ARG A 41 -11.04 1.24 -3.04
CA ARG A 41 -12.45 1.54 -3.27
C ARG A 41 -12.74 1.51 -4.76
N GLY A 42 -13.56 0.56 -5.20
CA GLY A 42 -13.82 0.34 -6.62
C GLY A 42 -14.60 1.46 -7.32
N ILE A 43 -15.44 2.19 -6.57
CA ILE A 43 -16.37 3.20 -7.12
C ILE A 43 -15.62 4.39 -7.74
N ASP A 44 -14.60 4.89 -7.04
CA ASP A 44 -13.80 6.06 -7.42
C ASP A 44 -12.32 5.72 -7.66
N GLN A 45 -11.96 4.43 -7.61
CA GLN A 45 -10.58 3.95 -7.76
C GLN A 45 -9.63 4.61 -6.73
N SER A 46 -10.10 4.84 -5.51
CA SER A 46 -9.27 5.38 -4.43
C SER A 46 -8.52 4.27 -3.70
N LEU A 47 -7.20 4.41 -3.58
CA LEU A 47 -6.36 3.63 -2.67
C LEU A 47 -6.29 4.32 -1.33
N ALA A 48 -6.43 3.56 -0.25
CA ALA A 48 -6.09 3.99 1.09
C ALA A 48 -4.94 3.14 1.61
N ILE A 49 -3.83 3.76 1.96
CA ILE A 49 -2.65 3.09 2.50
C ILE A 49 -2.40 3.56 3.94
N GLY A 50 -1.87 2.69 4.78
CA GLY A 50 -1.59 3.11 6.14
C GLY A 50 -1.00 2.05 7.04
N TYR A 51 -0.99 2.37 8.33
CA TYR A 51 -0.53 1.51 9.42
C TYR A 51 -1.64 1.30 10.46
N SER A 52 -1.71 0.11 11.04
CA SER A 52 -2.49 -0.17 12.24
C SER A 52 -1.77 -1.17 13.12
N GLU A 53 -1.87 -1.01 14.45
CA GLU A 53 -1.45 -2.02 15.42
C GLU A 53 -2.41 -3.21 15.48
N GLU A 54 -3.66 -2.99 15.03
CA GLU A 54 -4.70 -4.01 14.95
C GLU A 54 -5.52 -3.76 13.66
N LEU A 55 -5.26 -4.54 12.62
CA LEU A 55 -5.95 -4.35 11.33
C LEU A 55 -7.47 -4.62 11.44
N SER A 56 -7.85 -5.60 12.27
CA SER A 56 -9.25 -5.98 12.50
C SER A 56 -10.10 -4.84 13.06
N SER A 57 -9.52 -3.93 13.86
CA SER A 57 -10.27 -2.84 14.48
C SER A 57 -10.63 -1.72 13.50
N ILE A 58 -9.87 -1.56 12.41
CA ILE A 58 -10.11 -0.51 11.40
C ILE A 58 -10.81 -1.05 10.14
N GLN A 59 -10.78 -2.38 9.93
CA GLN A 59 -11.27 -2.98 8.69
C GLN A 59 -12.77 -2.73 8.47
N SER A 60 -13.59 -2.85 9.52
CA SER A 60 -15.03 -2.58 9.45
C SER A 60 -15.35 -1.15 8.98
N ASP A 61 -14.55 -0.17 9.43
CA ASP A 61 -14.75 1.23 9.07
C ASP A 61 -14.39 1.51 7.60
N PHE A 62 -13.39 0.81 7.08
CA PHE A 62 -13.06 0.85 5.65
C PHE A 62 -14.15 0.17 4.82
N GLU A 63 -14.59 -1.02 5.20
CA GLU A 63 -15.64 -1.78 4.51
C GLU A 63 -16.97 -1.01 4.49
N ALA A 64 -17.35 -0.36 5.59
CA ALA A 64 -18.54 0.49 5.66
C ALA A 64 -18.48 1.67 4.66
N ARG A 65 -17.27 2.13 4.30
CA ARG A 65 -17.05 3.18 3.29
C ARG A 65 -16.91 2.63 1.86
N GLY A 66 -17.01 1.31 1.68
CA GLY A 66 -16.90 0.62 0.39
C GLY A 66 -15.46 0.32 -0.04
N PHE A 67 -14.51 0.40 0.88
CA PHE A 67 -13.15 -0.05 0.64
C PHE A 67 -13.04 -1.57 0.85
N GLN A 68 -12.19 -2.22 0.05
CA GLN A 68 -11.88 -3.64 0.16
C GLN A 68 -10.39 -3.79 0.43
N LEU A 69 -10.03 -4.66 1.37
CA LEU A 69 -8.63 -4.94 1.68
C LEU A 69 -7.97 -5.58 0.45
N VAL A 70 -6.91 -4.97 -0.05
CA VAL A 70 -6.12 -5.50 -1.17
C VAL A 70 -5.06 -6.43 -0.63
N GLU A 71 -4.22 -5.91 0.26
CA GLU A 71 -3.15 -6.64 0.89
C GLU A 71 -2.72 -5.94 2.18
N ALA A 72 -2.22 -6.73 3.12
CA ALA A 72 -1.56 -6.23 4.32
C ALA A 72 -0.37 -7.11 4.65
N ARG A 73 0.65 -6.52 5.25
CA ARG A 73 1.81 -7.25 5.75
C ARG A 73 2.29 -6.65 7.06
N ARG A 74 3.07 -7.43 7.81
CA ARG A 74 3.72 -6.95 9.02
C ARG A 74 4.63 -5.76 8.68
N GLY A 75 4.48 -4.66 9.41
CA GLY A 75 5.20 -3.42 9.15
C GLY A 75 5.04 -2.43 10.29
N THR A 76 5.90 -1.42 10.31
CA THR A 76 5.95 -0.42 11.39
C THR A 76 5.33 0.90 10.95
N ARG A 77 4.97 1.74 11.92
CA ARG A 77 4.52 3.11 11.64
C ARG A 77 5.58 3.94 10.91
N ARG A 78 6.86 3.63 11.15
CA ARG A 78 7.98 4.28 10.45
C ARG A 78 7.98 3.95 8.97
N GLU A 79 7.66 2.72 8.57
CA GLU A 79 7.54 2.34 7.16
C GLU A 79 6.44 3.15 6.45
N GLU A 80 5.25 3.26 7.05
CA GLU A 80 4.17 4.12 6.53
C GLU A 80 4.66 5.56 6.37
N ARG A 81 5.24 6.14 7.42
CA ARG A 81 5.71 7.54 7.39
C ARG A 81 6.75 7.78 6.31
N LEU A 82 7.74 6.89 6.17
CA LEU A 82 8.77 6.99 5.14
C LEU A 82 8.19 6.86 3.73
N LEU A 83 7.23 5.96 3.54
CA LEU A 83 6.51 5.84 2.28
C LEU A 83 5.81 7.15 1.93
N LEU A 84 4.98 7.69 2.83
CA LEU A 84 4.21 8.91 2.57
C LEU A 84 5.12 10.11 2.27
N LEU A 85 6.24 10.25 2.99
CA LEU A 85 7.26 11.26 2.70
C LEU A 85 7.86 11.08 1.31
N THR A 86 8.24 9.84 0.96
CA THR A 86 8.81 9.52 -0.35
C THR A 86 7.82 9.82 -1.48
N LEU A 87 6.55 9.42 -1.34
CA LEU A 87 5.50 9.69 -2.33
C LEU A 87 5.28 11.19 -2.53
N LYS A 88 5.32 11.97 -1.45
CA LYS A 88 5.23 13.44 -1.50
C LYS A 88 6.44 14.06 -2.20
N GLU A 89 7.65 13.59 -1.90
CA GLU A 89 8.89 14.09 -2.50
C GLU A 89 8.98 13.81 -4.00
N ILE A 90 8.45 12.67 -4.47
CA ILE A 90 8.35 12.37 -5.91
C ILE A 90 7.15 13.05 -6.60
N GLY A 91 6.39 13.86 -5.87
CA GLY A 91 5.31 14.69 -6.42
C GLY A 91 3.97 13.98 -6.61
N LEU A 92 3.73 12.83 -5.96
CA LEU A 92 2.43 12.18 -5.98
C LEU A 92 1.47 12.87 -5.02
N GLN A 93 0.33 13.33 -5.53
CA GLN A 93 -0.68 14.03 -4.75
C GLN A 93 -1.69 13.07 -4.12
N SER A 94 -2.07 13.38 -2.89
CA SER A 94 -3.19 12.75 -2.22
C SER A 94 -4.53 13.35 -2.68
N ILE A 95 -5.60 12.55 -2.69
CA ILE A 95 -6.93 12.99 -3.15
C ILE A 95 -7.78 13.59 -2.02
N TYR A 96 -7.73 12.97 -0.83
CA TYR A 96 -8.59 13.35 0.30
C TYR A 96 -7.74 13.81 1.49
N ASN A 97 -6.96 12.88 2.03
CA ASN A 97 -5.98 13.09 3.10
C ASN A 97 -4.65 12.45 2.66
N ASP A 98 -3.57 12.71 3.39
CA ASP A 98 -2.20 12.24 3.11
C ASP A 98 -2.07 10.73 2.80
N ASN A 99 -3.04 9.91 3.21
CA ASN A 99 -3.05 8.46 3.07
C ASN A 99 -3.89 7.94 1.88
N TYR A 100 -4.50 8.82 1.09
CA TYR A 100 -5.40 8.43 -0.01
C TYR A 100 -4.86 8.86 -1.36
N PHE A 101 -4.79 7.92 -2.30
CA PHE A 101 -4.21 8.14 -3.63
C PHE A 101 -5.13 7.59 -4.72
N GLU A 102 -4.99 8.10 -5.93
CA GLU A 102 -5.64 7.50 -7.09
C GLU A 102 -5.01 6.15 -7.43
N ALA A 103 -5.80 5.12 -7.73
CA ALA A 103 -5.32 3.83 -8.21
C ALA A 103 -4.85 3.90 -9.68
N ASN A 104 -4.04 4.90 -10.02
CA ASN A 104 -3.47 5.04 -11.36
C ASN A 104 -2.16 4.24 -11.50
N ALA A 105 -1.75 3.99 -12.74
CA ALA A 105 -0.58 3.17 -13.05
C ALA A 105 0.72 3.70 -12.43
N THR A 106 0.85 5.03 -12.30
CA THR A 106 2.03 5.69 -11.73
C THR A 106 2.14 5.40 -10.24
N VAL A 107 1.06 5.63 -9.48
CA VAL A 107 0.99 5.36 -8.04
C VAL A 107 1.24 3.88 -7.77
N ILE A 108 0.53 2.99 -8.47
CA ILE A 108 0.68 1.53 -8.31
C ILE A 108 2.12 1.10 -8.57
N ARG A 109 2.76 1.62 -9.63
CA ARG A 109 4.16 1.30 -9.95
C ARG A 109 5.10 1.74 -8.83
N HIS A 110 4.97 2.95 -8.32
CA HIS A 110 5.84 3.45 -7.25
C HIS A 110 5.64 2.67 -5.95
N LEU A 111 4.39 2.36 -5.57
CA LEU A 111 4.11 1.55 -4.39
C LEU A 111 4.72 0.14 -4.50
N LYS A 112 4.64 -0.50 -5.67
CA LYS A 112 5.30 -1.79 -5.94
C LYS A 112 6.83 -1.69 -5.86
N GLN A 113 7.43 -0.64 -6.44
CA GLN A 113 8.88 -0.42 -6.39
C GLN A 113 9.40 -0.19 -4.96
N LEU A 114 8.58 0.43 -4.11
CA LEU A 114 8.90 0.68 -2.70
C LEU A 114 8.59 -0.52 -1.79
N GLY A 115 8.15 -1.66 -2.33
CA GLY A 115 7.84 -2.86 -1.55
C GLY A 115 6.62 -2.70 -0.62
N TRP A 116 5.70 -1.80 -0.97
CA TRP A 116 4.43 -1.64 -0.26
C TRP A 116 3.48 -2.81 -0.57
N PRO A 117 2.66 -3.31 0.39
CA PRO A 117 1.69 -4.37 0.14
C PRO A 117 0.62 -3.90 -0.84
N MET A 118 0.71 -4.35 -2.09
CA MET A 118 -0.21 -3.95 -3.17
C MET A 118 -1.00 -5.13 -3.73
N GLY A 119 -0.68 -6.36 -3.31
CA GLY A 119 -1.26 -7.58 -3.83
C GLY A 119 -1.26 -7.66 -5.36
N ASP A 120 -2.17 -8.45 -5.88
CA ASP A 120 -2.48 -8.45 -7.30
C ASP A 120 -3.72 -7.60 -7.58
N LEU A 121 -3.52 -6.29 -7.75
CA LEU A 121 -4.58 -5.37 -8.16
C LEU A 121 -5.22 -5.74 -9.52
N HIS A 122 -4.61 -6.60 -10.34
CA HIS A 122 -5.23 -7.07 -11.59
C HIS A 122 -6.28 -8.17 -11.36
N ALA A 123 -6.20 -8.91 -10.24
CA ALA A 123 -7.12 -10.02 -9.95
C ALA A 123 -8.53 -9.54 -9.53
N ASN A 124 -8.64 -8.33 -8.99
CA ASN A 124 -9.88 -7.80 -8.41
C ASN A 124 -10.51 -6.66 -9.21
N HIS A 125 -10.21 -6.51 -10.51
CA HIS A 125 -11.08 -5.71 -11.36
C HIS A 125 -12.41 -6.47 -11.49
N PRO A 126 -13.54 -6.02 -10.90
CA PRO A 126 -14.82 -6.56 -11.33
C PRO A 126 -14.94 -6.16 -12.79
N ARG A 127 -14.69 -7.12 -13.69
CA ARG A 127 -15.06 -6.98 -15.10
C ARG A 127 -16.49 -6.49 -15.09
N LYS A 128 -16.73 -5.25 -15.56
CA LYS A 128 -18.08 -4.76 -15.83
C LYS A 128 -18.80 -5.90 -16.53
N ARG A 129 -19.78 -6.52 -15.87
CA ARG A 129 -20.69 -7.45 -16.52
C ARG A 129 -21.34 -6.63 -17.63
N GLN A 130 -20.85 -6.79 -18.87
CA GLN A 130 -21.61 -6.38 -20.03
C GLN A 130 -22.92 -7.15 -19.93
N GLY A 131 -24.00 -6.45 -19.58
CA GLY A 131 -25.34 -7.00 -19.60
C GLY A 131 -25.59 -7.53 -21.00
N LYS A 132 -25.52 -8.85 -21.15
CA LYS A 132 -26.01 -9.51 -22.35
C LYS A 132 -27.53 -9.30 -22.30
N ARG A 133 -28.01 -8.33 -23.08
CA ARG A 133 -29.44 -8.14 -23.36
C ARG A 133 -30.03 -9.50 -23.68
N THR A 134 -30.95 -9.94 -22.83
CA THR A 134 -31.93 -10.97 -23.18
C THR A 134 -32.80 -10.39 -24.27
N ASP A 135 -32.53 -10.75 -25.53
CA ASP A 135 -33.55 -10.64 -26.58
C ASP A 135 -34.60 -11.71 -26.27
N HIS A 136 -35.67 -11.27 -25.60
CA HIS A 136 -36.96 -11.92 -25.71
C HIS A 136 -37.47 -11.67 -27.13
N LEU A 137 -37.48 -12.71 -27.96
CA LEU A 137 -38.43 -12.80 -29.06
C LEU A 137 -39.44 -13.88 -28.66
N VAL A 138 -40.54 -13.41 -28.08
CA VAL A 138 -41.84 -14.07 -28.11
C VAL A 138 -42.67 -13.30 -29.13
N GLU A 139 -43.35 -14.05 -30.00
CA GLU A 139 -44.57 -13.76 -30.79
C GLU A 139 -44.40 -14.47 -32.15
N ASP A 140 -44.99 -15.64 -32.35
CA ASP A 140 -46.43 -15.97 -32.55
C ASP A 140 -46.78 -16.08 -34.05
N ASN A 141 -46.75 -17.33 -34.54
CA ASN A 141 -47.68 -18.00 -35.48
C ASN A 141 -47.00 -19.17 -36.22
#